data_AF-A0A1J5RH76-F1
#
_entry.id   AF-A0A1J5RH76-F1
#
_cell.length_a   1.000
_cell.length_b   1.000
_cell.length_c   1.000
_cell.angle_alpha   90.00
_cell.angle_beta   90.00
_cell.angle_gamma   90.00
#
_symmetry.space_group_name_H-M   'P 1'
#
loop_
_entity.id
_entity.type
_entity.pdbx_description
1 polymer ?
#
loop_
_entity_poly.entity_id
_entity_poly.type
_entity_poly.pdbx_seq_one_letter_code
_entity_poly.pdbx_strand_id
1 'polypeptide(L)' 'MKKKIASEEYLLKAQKLTKKQAEQLYSRMGGRLERRLENQKIIPLEALAIQLEKEEEDLKEWRERFAQLKAQKRKTET' A
#
# COMPACT_ATOMS: atom_id res chain seq x y z
N MET A 1 -0.50 -15.08 13.54
CA MET A 1 -0.36 -14.22 12.32
C MET A 1 1.00 -13.54 12.38
N LYS A 2 1.87 -13.72 11.37
CA LYS A 2 3.18 -13.06 11.32
C LYS A 2 2.96 -11.54 11.27
N LYS A 3 3.69 -10.76 12.07
CA LYS A 3 3.72 -9.30 11.94
C LYS A 3 4.24 -9.01 10.53
N LYS A 4 3.38 -8.56 9.60
CA LYS A 4 3.86 -7.90 8.37
C LYS A 4 4.59 -6.65 8.84
N ILE A 5 5.91 -6.69 8.75
CA ILE A 5 6.82 -5.55 8.86
C ILE A 5 7.04 -5.12 7.41
N ALA A 6 6.94 -3.82 7.13
CA ALA A 6 7.20 -3.32 5.79
C ALA A 6 8.67 -3.54 5.41
N SER A 7 8.95 -3.71 4.12
CA SER A 7 10.34 -3.80 3.68
C SER A 7 11.10 -2.48 3.91
N GLU A 8 12.44 -2.58 4.01
CA GLU A 8 13.32 -1.44 4.30
C GLU A 8 13.16 -0.31 3.29
N GLU A 9 12.89 -0.63 2.03
CA GLU A 9 12.62 0.34 0.98
C GLU A 9 11.42 1.25 1.35
N TYR A 10 10.31 0.67 1.80
CA TYR A 10 9.12 1.44 2.16
C TYR A 10 9.27 2.18 3.48
N LEU A 11 10.11 1.69 4.40
CA LEU A 11 10.50 2.45 5.59
C LEU A 11 11.25 3.73 5.20
N LEU A 12 12.19 3.64 4.24
CA LEU A 12 12.91 4.82 3.72
C LEU A 12 11.99 5.76 2.95
N LYS A 13 11.06 5.22 2.13
CA LYS A 13 10.05 6.04 1.44
C LYS A 13 9.14 6.76 2.45
N ALA A 14 8.70 6.08 3.50
CA ALA A 14 7.84 6.64 4.53
C ALA A 14 8.53 7.78 5.30
N GLN A 15 9.84 7.68 5.57
CA GLN A 15 10.61 8.76 6.21
C GLN A 15 10.69 10.04 5.37
N LYS A 16 10.58 9.92 4.04
CA LYS A 16 10.66 11.06 3.10
C LYS A 16 9.30 11.71 2.87
N LEU A 17 8.22 11.19 3.44
CA LEU A 17 6.89 11.77 3.28
C LEU A 17 6.80 13.12 3.97
N THR A 18 6.21 14.09 3.27
CA THR A 18 5.77 15.33 3.91
C THR A 18 4.60 15.06 4.85
N LYS A 19 4.39 15.95 5.83
CA LYS A 19 3.26 15.85 6.78
C LYS A 19 1.92 15.67 6.06
N LYS A 20 1.68 16.45 5.00
CA LYS A 20 0.46 16.36 4.18
C LYS A 20 0.30 14.99 3.52
N GLN A 21 1.38 14.43 2.97
CA GLN A 21 1.33 13.10 2.34
C GLN A 21 1.08 12.00 3.37
N ALA A 22 1.70 12.10 4.55
CA ALA A 22 1.45 11.18 5.65
C ALA A 22 0.00 11.22 6.13
N GLU A 23 -0.59 12.41 6.32
CA GLU A 23 -2.01 12.58 6.68
C GLU A 23 -2.95 11.99 5.64
N GLN A 24 -2.67 12.21 4.35
CA GLN A 24 -3.44 11.59 3.27
C GLN A 24 -3.33 10.06 3.30
N LEU A 25 -2.14 9.52 3.59
CA LEU A 25 -1.93 8.08 3.71
C LEU A 25 -2.68 7.50 4.91
N TYR A 26 -2.67 8.19 6.05
CA TYR A 26 -3.43 7.81 7.23
C TYR A 26 -4.94 7.81 6.97
N SER A 27 -5.46 8.75 6.19
CA SER A 27 -6.88 8.78 5.82
C SER A 27 -7.31 7.60 4.94
N ARG A 28 -6.37 6.98 4.21
CA ARG A 28 -6.61 5.79 3.35
C ARG A 28 -6.33 4.48 4.08
N MET A 29 -5.55 4.55 5.15
CA MET A 29 -5.34 3.43 6.05
C MET A 29 -6.68 3.07 6.70
N GLY A 30 -6.97 1.77 6.81
CA GLY A 30 -8.21 1.33 7.40
C GLY A 30 -8.15 -0.07 8.00
N GLY A 31 -9.14 -0.37 8.83
CA GLY A 31 -9.43 -1.71 9.30
C GLY A 31 -8.43 -2.23 10.34
N ARG A 32 -7.57 -3.18 9.95
CA ARG A 32 -6.66 -3.87 10.88
C ARG A 32 -5.38 -3.08 11.14
N LEU A 33 -4.93 -2.25 10.20
CA LEU A 33 -3.68 -1.50 10.33
C LEU A 33 -3.86 -0.30 11.27
N GLU A 34 -4.96 0.43 11.10
CA GLU A 34 -5.38 1.52 11.99
C GLU A 34 -5.51 1.06 13.45
N ARG A 35 -6.25 -0.03 13.70
CA ARG A 35 -6.33 -0.62 15.05
C ARG A 35 -4.97 -1.04 15.63
N ARG A 36 -4.01 -1.45 14.80
CA ARG A 36 -2.66 -1.80 15.28
C ARG A 36 -1.89 -0.55 15.71
N LEU A 37 -2.07 0.57 15.00
CA LEU A 37 -1.47 1.84 15.33
C LEU A 37 -2.07 2.41 16.62
N GLU A 38 -3.40 2.41 16.76
CA GLU A 38 -4.11 2.86 17.97
C GLU A 38 -3.68 2.08 19.22
N ASN A 39 -3.57 0.75 19.10
CA ASN A 39 -3.11 -0.11 20.18
C ASN A 39 -1.58 -0.06 20.39
N GLN A 40 -0.87 0.89 19.76
CA GLN A 40 0.59 1.07 19.85
C GLN A 40 1.40 -0.21 19.53
N LYS A 41 0.83 -1.12 18.73
CA LYS A 41 1.50 -2.39 18.34
C LYS A 41 2.51 -2.19 17.22
N ILE A 42 2.45 -1.05 16.55
CA ILE A 42 3.35 -0.59 15.48
C ILE A 42 3.55 0.92 15.65
N ILE A 43 4.69 1.43 15.22
CA ILE A 43 4.95 2.87 15.24
C ILE A 43 4.35 3.56 14.01
N PRO A 44 4.10 4.88 14.07
CA PRO A 44 3.52 5.64 12.96
C PRO A 44 4.27 5.48 11.63
N LEU A 45 5.61 5.42 11.69
CA LEU A 45 6.46 5.23 10.51
C LEU A 45 6.26 3.86 9.85
N GLU A 46 6.19 2.80 10.65
CA GLU A 46 5.91 1.44 10.16
C GLU A 46 4.51 1.36 9.57
N ALA A 47 3.52 2.00 10.19
CA ALA A 47 2.16 2.03 9.66
C ALA A 47 2.12 2.68 8.26
N LEU A 48 2.82 3.81 8.06
CA LEU A 48 2.93 4.46 6.76
C LEU A 48 3.65 3.58 5.74
N ALA A 49 4.75 2.94 6.13
CA ALA A 49 5.49 2.05 5.23
C ALA A 49 4.65 0.84 4.79
N ILE A 50 3.91 0.22 5.73
CA ILE A 50 3.02 -0.90 5.42
C ILE A 50 1.90 -0.47 4.48
N GLN A 51 1.32 0.71 4.70
CA GLN A 51 0.26 1.23 3.84
C GLN A 51 0.79 1.56 2.43
N LEU A 52 1.98 2.15 2.31
CA LEU A 52 2.62 2.41 1.01
C LEU A 52 2.87 1.12 0.23
N GLU A 53 3.48 0.13 0.88
CA GLU A 53 3.80 -1.16 0.25
C GLU A 53 2.53 -1.86 -0.25
N LYS A 54 1.47 -1.83 0.55
CA LYS A 54 0.18 -2.40 0.18
C LYS A 54 -0.45 -1.67 -1.02
N GLU A 55 -0.49 -0.33 -1.01
CA GLU A 55 -1.05 0.43 -2.12
C GLU A 55 -0.28 0.20 -3.43
N GLU A 56 1.04 0.01 -3.35
CA GLU A 56 1.88 -0.29 -4.52
C GLU A 56 1.66 -1.73 -5.03
N GLU A 57 1.51 -2.73 -4.14
CA GLU A 57 1.09 -4.10 -4.49
C GLU A 57 -0.29 -4.10 -5.19
N ASP A 58 -1.28 -3.45 -4.57
CA ASP A 58 -2.65 -3.37 -5.10
C ASP A 58 -2.68 -2.69 -6.49
N LEU A 59 -1.89 -1.61 -6.66
CA LEU A 59 -1.78 -0.91 -7.94
C LEU A 59 -1.10 -1.78 -9.01
N LYS A 60 -0.06 -2.54 -8.65
CA LYS A 60 0.61 -3.45 -9.57
C LYS A 60 -0.33 -4.56 -10.03
N GLU A 61 -1.04 -5.20 -9.11
CA GLU A 61 -2.04 -6.22 -9.44
C GLU A 61 -3.12 -5.67 -10.37
N TRP A 62 -3.62 -4.46 -10.09
CA TRP A 62 -4.61 -3.82 -10.95
C TRP A 62 -4.09 -3.58 -12.38
N ARG A 63 -2.85 -3.08 -12.51
CA ARG A 63 -2.21 -2.87 -13.82
C ARG A 63 -2.06 -4.17 -14.60
N GLU A 64 -1.65 -5.25 -13.93
CA GLU A 64 -1.52 -6.57 -14.56
C GLU A 64 -2.87 -7.10 -15.05
N ARG A 65 -3.90 -7.05 -14.20
CA ARG A 65 -5.27 -7.45 -14.59
C ARG A 65 -5.80 -6.62 -15.75
N PHE A 66 -5.59 -5.31 -15.71
CA PHE A 66 -6.03 -4.40 -16.77
C PHE A 66 -5.32 -4.69 -18.11
N ALA A 67 -4.01 -4.96 -18.07
CA ALA A 67 -3.25 -5.34 -19.25
C ALA A 67 -3.76 -6.66 -19.85
N GLN A 68 -4.07 -7.66 -19.02
CA GLN A 68 -4.65 -8.93 -19.45
C GLN A 68 -6.01 -8.74 -20.13
N LEU A 69 -6.91 -7.94 -19.53
CA LEU A 69 -8.21 -7.63 -20.11
C LEU A 69 -8.08 -6.92 -21.47
N LYS A 70 -7.16 -5.96 -21.57
CA LYS A 70 -6.89 -5.24 -22.83
C LYS A 70 -6.35 -6.17 -23.92
N ALA A 71 -5.48 -7.11 -23.56
CA ALA A 71 -4.94 -8.10 -24.49
C ALA A 71 -6.03 -9.09 -24.96
N GLN A 72 -6.92 -9.52 -24.07
CA GLN A 72 -8.06 -10.38 -24.43
C GLN A 72 -9.02 -9.66 -25.39
N LYS A 73 -9.38 -8.40 -25.12
CA LYS A 73 -10.22 -7.60 -26.03
C LYS A 73 -9.64 -7.51 -27.44
N ARG A 74 -8.33 -7.24 -27.57
CA ARG A 74 -7.66 -7.22 -28.86
C ARG A 74 -7.75 -8.56 -29.59
N LYS A 75 -7.56 -9.68 -28.88
CA LYS A 75 -7.67 -11.02 -29.45
C LYS A 75 -9.08 -11.38 -29.92
N THR A 76 -10.12 -10.83 -29.28
CA THR A 76 -11.52 -11.07 -29.67
C THR A 76 -12.01 -10.14 -30.78
N GLU A 77 -11.34 -9.01 -31.02
CA GLU A 77 -11.64 -8.06 -32.11
C GLU A 77 -10.87 -8.38 -33.41
N THR A 78 -10.04 -9.43 -33.42
CA THR A 78 -9.32 -9.93 -34.60
C THR A 78 -9.93 -11.25 -35.06
#